data_AF-A0A157RCT2-F1
#
_entry.id   AF-A0A157RCT2-F1
#
_cell.length_a   1.000
_cell.length_b   1.000
_cell.length_c   1.000
_cell.angle_alpha   90.00
_cell.angle_beta   90.00
_cell.angle_gamma   90.00
#
_symmetry.space_group_name_H-M   'P 1'
#
loop_
_entity.id
_entity.type
_entity.pdbx_description
1 polymer ?
#
loop_
_entity_poly.entity_id
_entity_poly.type
_entity_poly.pdbx_seq_one_letter_code
_entity_poly.pdbx_strand_id
1 'polypeptide(L)'
;MELIAIINAVINGIVLGTLLSLPILAITMVFGISRFPNAATGDYMTLGAYTAVATQTWISGSLVLAVLSAGLVTALVSVFFYLWVFRALAQRSNVARLIASLGVAFVVRTTITFFAGQDQYNLEMPRLMRAWNFHGIRILPMDVYILLTAIGALAIAFVILHATPLGRRMRAVADNPDLAAASGIRARRVMLYLWVLSGFFCGLGGVLLAIKAVVMPELGFELLMPMFAAVVLGGVGNPIGAVVGSLIFGISQEVATLYVGPSYKIVMAFLVLLVLLLFRPQGLFGRPMLAR
;
A
#
# COMPACT_ATOMS: atom_id res chain seq x y z
N MET A 1 -10.63 -22.38 -24.00
CA MET A 1 -9.26 -21.97 -23.61
C MET A 1 -9.21 -20.54 -23.11
N GLU A 2 -9.87 -19.58 -23.78
CA GLU A 2 -9.92 -18.17 -23.32
C GLU A 2 -10.59 -17.96 -21.95
N LEU A 3 -11.74 -18.60 -21.69
CA LEU A 3 -12.43 -18.43 -20.40
C LEU A 3 -11.56 -18.83 -19.20
N ILE A 4 -10.80 -19.92 -19.32
CA ILE A 4 -9.88 -20.39 -18.26
C ILE A 4 -8.74 -19.39 -18.06
N ALA A 5 -8.22 -18.80 -19.15
CA ALA A 5 -7.18 -17.77 -19.06
C ALA A 5 -7.70 -16.52 -18.34
N ILE A 6 -8.93 -16.08 -18.65
CA ILE A 6 -9.59 -14.95 -17.98
C ILE A 6 -9.80 -15.26 -16.50
N ILE A 7 -10.28 -16.46 -16.15
CA ILE A 7 -10.47 -16.86 -14.74
C ILE A 7 -9.13 -16.81 -13.99
N ASN A 8 -8.06 -17.36 -14.56
CA ASN A 8 -6.73 -17.30 -13.94
C ASN A 8 -6.23 -15.85 -13.79
N ALA A 9 -6.45 -14.99 -14.78
CA ALA A 9 -6.11 -13.56 -14.69
C ALA A 9 -6.91 -12.83 -13.60
N VAL A 10 -8.20 -13.12 -13.46
CA VAL A 10 -9.03 -12.55 -12.39
C VAL A 10 -8.53 -13.02 -11.02
N ILE A 11 -8.20 -14.30 -10.85
CA ILE A 11 -7.63 -14.82 -9.59
C ILE A 11 -6.31 -14.11 -9.26
N ASN A 12 -5.38 -14.02 -10.21
CA ASN A 12 -4.13 -13.29 -10.03
C ASN A 12 -4.35 -11.81 -9.70
N GLY A 13 -5.33 -11.19 -10.35
CA GLY A 13 -5.70 -9.80 -10.13
C GLY A 13 -6.30 -9.54 -8.76
N ILE A 14 -7.10 -10.48 -8.23
CA ILE A 14 -7.60 -10.44 -6.85
C ILE A 14 -6.43 -10.52 -5.86
N VAL A 15 -5.48 -11.44 -6.10
CA VAL A 15 -4.30 -11.60 -5.23
C VAL A 15 -3.45 -10.32 -5.24
N LEU A 16 -3.14 -9.80 -6.44
CA LEU A 16 -2.37 -8.57 -6.60
C LEU A 16 -3.08 -7.35 -6.00
N GLY A 17 -4.38 -7.22 -6.26
CA GLY A 17 -5.20 -6.13 -5.72
C GLY A 17 -5.27 -6.16 -4.20
N THR A 18 -5.50 -7.34 -3.60
CA THR A 18 -5.60 -7.49 -2.13
C THR A 18 -4.27 -7.22 -1.44
N LEU A 19 -3.16 -7.66 -2.03
CA LEU A 19 -1.81 -7.38 -1.55
C LEU A 19 -1.50 -5.88 -1.59
N LEU A 20 -1.77 -5.23 -2.74
CA LEU A 20 -1.54 -3.79 -2.90
C LEU A 20 -2.53 -2.95 -2.08
N SER A 21 -3.67 -3.51 -1.65
CA SER A 21 -4.59 -2.83 -0.74
C SER A 21 -3.91 -2.33 0.54
N LEU A 22 -2.88 -3.02 1.05
CA LEU A 22 -2.19 -2.63 2.29
C LEU A 22 -1.47 -1.28 2.16
N PRO A 23 -0.51 -1.08 1.23
CA PRO A 23 0.14 0.21 1.03
C PRO A 23 -0.85 1.27 0.49
N ILE A 24 -1.84 0.90 -0.34
CA ILE A 24 -2.89 1.82 -0.81
C ILE A 24 -3.75 2.33 0.35
N LEU A 25 -4.07 1.45 1.31
CA LEU A 25 -4.76 1.84 2.54
C LEU A 25 -3.90 2.79 3.36
N ALA A 26 -2.59 2.57 3.47
CA ALA A 26 -1.67 3.48 4.13
C ALA A 26 -1.67 4.88 3.48
N ILE A 27 -1.58 4.96 2.14
CA ILE A 27 -1.73 6.23 1.39
C ILE A 27 -3.07 6.90 1.77
N THR A 28 -4.15 6.12 1.75
CA THR A 28 -5.51 6.62 2.01
C THR A 28 -5.66 7.16 3.44
N MET A 29 -5.08 6.49 4.44
CA MET A 29 -5.12 6.97 5.82
C MET A 29 -4.35 8.29 5.96
N VAL A 30 -3.13 8.37 5.39
CA VAL A 30 -2.32 9.59 5.46
C VAL A 30 -3.00 10.73 4.73
N PHE A 31 -3.54 10.50 3.54
CA PHE A 31 -4.24 11.52 2.77
C PHE A 31 -5.53 11.95 3.47
N GLY A 32 -6.32 11.00 3.99
CA GLY A 32 -7.61 11.29 4.64
C GLY A 32 -7.48 12.18 5.88
N ILE A 33 -6.40 12.04 6.65
CA ILE A 33 -6.19 12.82 7.88
C ILE A 33 -5.30 14.04 7.62
N SER A 34 -4.17 13.87 6.91
CA SER A 34 -3.17 14.93 6.73
C SER A 34 -3.39 15.80 5.50
N ARG A 35 -4.27 15.38 4.58
CA ARG A 35 -4.66 16.09 3.35
C ARG A 35 -3.51 16.41 2.39
N PHE A 36 -2.49 15.55 2.33
CA PHE A 36 -1.46 15.62 1.30
C PHE A 36 -1.07 14.21 0.80
N PRO A 37 -0.65 14.06 -0.47
CA PRO A 37 -0.15 12.79 -0.98
C PRO A 37 1.26 12.53 -0.43
N ASN A 38 1.46 11.41 0.25
CA ASN A 38 2.77 11.01 0.73
C ASN A 38 3.50 10.16 -0.32
N ALA A 39 4.42 10.77 -1.08
CA ALA A 39 5.17 10.05 -2.11
C ALA A 39 6.12 8.98 -1.54
N ALA A 40 6.53 9.08 -0.27
CA ALA A 40 7.42 8.11 0.36
C ALA A 40 6.77 6.75 0.67
N THR A 41 5.45 6.61 0.50
CA THR A 41 4.75 5.34 0.75
C THR A 41 5.29 4.20 -0.12
N GLY A 42 5.63 4.49 -1.38
CA GLY A 42 6.27 3.50 -2.27
C GLY A 42 7.61 3.04 -1.72
N ASP A 43 8.48 3.97 -1.34
CA ASP A 43 9.81 3.63 -0.81
C ASP A 43 9.75 2.96 0.58
N TYR A 44 8.73 3.25 1.40
CA TYR A 44 8.47 2.48 2.62
C TYR A 44 8.07 1.02 2.32
N MET A 45 7.34 0.79 1.23
CA MET A 45 7.03 -0.57 0.79
C MET A 45 8.31 -1.29 0.32
N THR A 46 9.17 -0.62 -0.46
CA THR A 46 10.49 -1.16 -0.83
C THR A 46 11.33 -1.49 0.40
N LEU A 47 11.39 -0.60 1.38
CA LEU A 47 12.11 -0.82 2.63
C LEU A 47 11.61 -2.08 3.35
N GLY A 48 10.30 -2.32 3.34
CA GLY A 48 9.70 -3.54 3.89
C GLY A 48 10.17 -4.80 3.18
N ALA A 49 10.18 -4.78 1.84
CA ALA A 49 10.68 -5.88 1.02
C ALA A 49 12.16 -6.19 1.32
N TYR A 50 13.02 -5.17 1.36
CA TYR A 50 14.44 -5.33 1.70
C TYR A 50 14.65 -5.80 3.14
N THR A 51 13.87 -5.30 4.09
CA THR A 51 13.94 -5.75 5.50
C THR A 51 13.57 -7.23 5.60
N ALA A 52 12.56 -7.68 4.86
CA ALA A 52 12.17 -9.09 4.83
C ALA A 52 13.28 -9.98 4.29
N VAL A 53 13.89 -9.59 3.15
CA VAL A 53 15.04 -10.29 2.56
C VAL A 53 16.22 -10.32 3.53
N ALA A 54 16.57 -9.19 4.13
CA ALA A 54 17.68 -9.09 5.07
C ALA A 54 17.44 -9.93 6.34
N THR A 55 16.21 -9.93 6.86
CA THR A 55 15.84 -10.76 8.02
C THR A 55 15.95 -12.23 7.68
N GLN A 56 15.51 -12.61 6.48
CA GLN A 56 15.54 -13.99 6.04
C GLN A 56 16.97 -14.52 5.87
N THR A 57 17.83 -13.71 5.27
CA THR A 57 19.20 -14.11 4.91
C THR A 57 20.18 -14.00 6.09
N TRP A 58 20.07 -12.97 6.93
CA TRP A 58 21.05 -12.69 7.98
C TRP A 58 20.62 -13.12 9.40
N ILE A 59 19.31 -13.16 9.68
CA ILE A 59 18.80 -13.43 11.03
C ILE A 59 18.24 -14.85 11.13
N SER A 60 17.24 -15.16 10.32
CA SER A 60 16.56 -16.46 10.35
C SER A 60 15.79 -16.69 9.07
N GLY A 61 15.79 -17.92 8.54
CA GLY A 61 14.96 -18.29 7.38
C GLY A 61 13.44 -18.25 7.59
N SER A 62 12.95 -17.71 8.73
CA SER A 62 11.53 -17.68 9.09
C SER A 62 10.79 -16.54 8.41
N LEU A 63 9.80 -16.90 7.58
CA LEU A 63 8.91 -15.94 6.93
C LEU A 63 8.10 -15.10 7.94
N VAL A 64 7.72 -15.68 9.07
CA VAL A 64 6.97 -14.96 10.12
C VAL A 64 7.81 -13.84 10.72
N LEU A 65 9.09 -14.09 10.97
CA LEU A 65 10.01 -13.08 11.47
C LEU A 65 10.24 -11.99 10.42
N ALA A 66 10.37 -12.36 9.14
CA ALA A 66 10.49 -11.40 8.03
C ALA A 66 9.26 -10.47 7.91
N VAL A 67 8.05 -11.01 8.06
CA VAL A 67 6.80 -10.23 8.04
C VAL A 67 6.75 -9.25 9.21
N LEU A 68 7.06 -9.71 10.43
CA LEU A 68 7.02 -8.87 11.63
C LEU A 68 8.11 -7.80 11.64
N SER A 69 9.34 -8.16 11.25
CA SER A 69 10.47 -7.23 11.19
C SER A 69 10.24 -6.16 10.12
N ALA A 70 9.76 -6.53 8.94
CA ALA A 70 9.45 -5.58 7.88
C ALA A 70 8.39 -4.56 8.31
N GLY A 71 7.29 -5.00 8.93
CA GLY A 71 6.27 -4.10 9.46
C GLY A 71 6.82 -3.19 10.56
N LEU A 72 7.63 -3.72 11.48
CA LEU A 72 8.17 -2.94 12.60
C LEU A 72 9.22 -1.92 12.15
N VAL A 73 10.19 -2.32 11.33
CA VAL A 73 11.25 -1.44 10.83
C VAL A 73 10.66 -0.31 9.99
N THR A 74 9.73 -0.62 9.08
CA THR A 74 9.06 0.41 8.28
C THR A 74 8.19 1.34 9.12
N ALA A 75 7.50 0.83 10.15
CA ALA A 75 6.78 1.68 11.11
C ALA A 75 7.73 2.62 11.86
N LEU A 76 8.89 2.13 12.32
CA LEU A 76 9.90 2.94 13.00
C LEU A 76 10.47 4.03 12.08
N VAL A 77 10.82 3.68 10.84
CA VAL A 77 11.33 4.64 9.85
C VAL A 77 10.26 5.67 9.47
N SER A 78 9.01 5.25 9.32
CA SER A 78 7.87 6.14 9.07
C SER A 78 7.67 7.14 10.21
N VAL A 79 7.74 6.69 11.46
CA VAL A 79 7.68 7.55 12.65
C VAL A 79 8.89 8.47 12.75
N PHE A 80 10.09 7.99 12.43
CA PHE A 80 11.30 8.80 12.40
C PHE A 80 11.12 10.00 11.45
N PHE A 81 10.72 9.77 10.20
CA PHE A 81 10.48 10.85 9.26
C PHE A 81 9.29 11.73 9.64
N TYR A 82 8.27 11.18 10.29
CA TYR A 82 7.21 12.00 10.88
C TYR A 82 7.76 12.99 11.91
N LEU A 83 8.54 12.52 12.87
CA LEU A 83 9.06 13.34 13.97
C LEU A 83 10.01 14.43 13.48
N TRP A 84 10.88 14.10 12.52
CA TRP A 84 11.95 14.98 12.05
C TRP A 84 11.56 15.88 10.89
N VAL A 85 10.70 15.41 9.98
CA VAL A 85 10.36 16.13 8.74
C VAL A 85 8.92 16.60 8.77
N PHE A 86 7.96 15.68 8.75
CA PHE A 86 6.55 16.04 8.53
C PHE A 86 5.94 16.83 9.69
N ARG A 87 6.41 16.61 10.92
CA ARG A 87 5.99 17.38 12.09
C ARG A 87 6.43 18.84 12.00
N ALA A 88 7.66 19.11 11.56
CA ALA A 88 8.15 20.48 11.40
C ALA A 88 7.39 21.23 10.29
N LEU A 89 6.87 20.49 9.31
CA LEU A 89 6.12 21.03 8.17
C LEU A 89 4.60 20.99 8.37
N ALA A 90 4.10 20.64 9.56
CA ALA A 90 2.66 20.46 9.81
C ALA A 90 1.84 21.74 9.56
N GLN A 91 2.45 22.92 9.77
CA GLN A 91 1.83 24.24 9.55
C GLN A 91 2.14 24.84 8.17
N ARG A 92 2.81 24.08 7.28
CA ARG A 92 3.15 24.53 5.92
C ARG A 92 2.12 24.02 4.92
N SER A 93 2.15 24.58 3.72
CA SER A 93 1.23 24.22 2.64
C SER A 93 1.29 22.72 2.30
N ASN A 94 0.20 22.18 1.75
CA ASN A 94 0.14 20.77 1.31
C ASN A 94 1.21 20.46 0.26
N VAL A 95 1.51 21.45 -0.60
CA VAL A 95 2.57 21.37 -1.61
C VAL A 95 3.95 21.24 -0.95
N ALA A 96 4.25 22.01 0.10
CA ALA A 96 5.50 21.88 0.83
C ALA A 96 5.65 20.49 1.48
N ARG A 97 4.56 19.93 2.03
CA ARG A 97 4.56 18.57 2.60
C ARG A 97 4.72 17.49 1.54
N LEU A 98 4.15 17.68 0.35
CA LEU A 98 4.35 16.80 -0.81
C LEU A 98 5.81 16.81 -1.26
N ILE A 99 6.42 17.99 -1.45
CA ILE A 99 7.84 18.12 -1.82
C ILE A 99 8.74 17.46 -0.77
N ALA A 100 8.45 17.67 0.52
CA ALA A 100 9.17 16.99 1.58
C ALA A 100 9.03 15.46 1.52
N SER A 101 7.84 14.94 1.17
CA SER A 101 7.65 13.51 0.99
C SER A 101 8.45 12.93 -0.19
N LEU A 102 8.67 13.71 -1.25
CA LEU A 102 9.58 13.34 -2.34
C LEU A 102 11.04 13.30 -1.86
N GLY A 103 11.45 14.27 -1.04
CA GLY A 103 12.77 14.25 -0.40
C GLY A 103 12.96 13.01 0.48
N VAL A 104 11.98 12.67 1.31
CA VAL A 104 12.00 11.46 2.14
C VAL A 104 12.04 10.19 1.28
N ALA A 105 11.25 10.12 0.21
CA ALA A 105 11.27 9.04 -0.77
C ALA A 105 12.69 8.81 -1.31
N PHE A 106 13.37 9.87 -1.78
CA PHE A 106 14.75 9.78 -2.25
C PHE A 106 15.72 9.35 -1.16
N VAL A 107 15.63 9.91 0.05
CA VAL A 107 16.50 9.51 1.16
C VAL A 107 16.34 8.02 1.46
N VAL A 108 15.11 7.52 1.59
CA VAL A 108 14.87 6.09 1.87
C VAL A 108 15.43 5.21 0.75
N ARG A 109 15.13 5.53 -0.51
CA ARG A 109 15.59 4.75 -1.66
C ARG A 109 17.09 4.77 -1.83
N THR A 110 17.72 5.94 -1.79
CA THR A 110 19.18 6.04 -1.88
C THR A 110 19.87 5.35 -0.70
N THR A 111 19.27 5.36 0.50
CA THR A 111 19.79 4.57 1.63
C THR A 111 19.73 3.08 1.34
N ILE A 112 18.62 2.58 0.81
CA ILE A 112 18.49 1.17 0.40
C ILE A 112 19.54 0.83 -0.67
N THR A 113 19.64 1.64 -1.73
CA THR A 113 20.63 1.46 -2.81
C THR A 113 22.07 1.49 -2.29
N PHE A 114 22.37 2.34 -1.31
CA PHE A 114 23.72 2.44 -0.74
C PHE A 114 24.13 1.17 0.02
N PHE A 115 23.21 0.57 0.78
CA PHE A 115 23.50 -0.63 1.57
C PHE A 115 23.35 -1.95 0.79
N ALA A 116 22.35 -2.03 -0.09
CA ALA A 116 22.01 -3.25 -0.81
C ALA A 116 22.47 -3.24 -2.28
N GLY A 117 23.03 -2.14 -2.77
CA GLY A 117 23.41 -2.00 -4.17
C GLY A 117 22.21 -1.92 -5.12
N GLN A 118 22.46 -2.26 -6.39
CA GLN A 118 21.47 -2.34 -7.47
C GLN A 118 21.17 -3.80 -7.85
N ASP A 119 21.52 -4.73 -6.97
CA ASP A 119 21.31 -6.16 -7.18
C ASP A 119 19.84 -6.55 -7.01
N GLN A 120 19.47 -7.62 -7.72
CA GLN A 120 18.15 -8.22 -7.64
C GLN A 120 18.11 -9.27 -6.54
N TYR A 121 17.21 -9.09 -5.58
CA TYR A 121 17.02 -10.03 -4.48
C TYR A 121 15.69 -10.76 -4.61
N ASN A 122 15.63 -11.99 -4.10
CA ASN A 122 14.40 -12.76 -4.01
C ASN A 122 14.18 -13.21 -2.56
N LEU A 123 12.93 -13.23 -2.13
CA LEU A 123 12.58 -13.86 -0.86
C LEU A 123 12.59 -15.38 -1.08
N GLU A 124 13.51 -16.08 -0.42
CA GLU A 124 13.65 -17.53 -0.56
C GLU A 124 12.45 -18.24 0.06
N MET A 125 11.91 -19.22 -0.66
CA MET A 125 10.76 -19.98 -0.18
C MET A 125 11.20 -21.38 0.22
N PRO A 126 10.94 -21.82 1.47
CA PRO A 126 11.41 -23.12 1.97
C PRO A 126 10.95 -24.34 1.16
N ARG A 127 9.92 -24.20 0.33
CA ARG A 127 9.40 -25.28 -0.52
C ARG A 127 8.96 -24.74 -1.88
N LEU A 128 9.47 -25.34 -2.96
CA LEU A 128 8.82 -25.23 -4.27
C LEU A 128 7.46 -25.92 -4.18
N MET A 129 6.40 -25.12 -4.05
CA MET A 129 5.03 -25.62 -4.03
C MET A 129 4.52 -25.71 -5.47
N ARG A 130 4.21 -26.92 -5.93
CA ARG A 130 3.54 -27.09 -7.22
C ARG A 130 2.15 -26.45 -7.17
N ALA A 131 1.79 -25.78 -8.25
CA ALA A 131 0.46 -25.18 -8.36
C ALA A 131 -0.61 -26.27 -8.35
N TRP A 132 -1.70 -26.02 -7.61
CA TRP A 132 -2.88 -26.85 -7.68
C TRP A 132 -3.61 -26.54 -8.98
N ASN A 133 -3.75 -27.56 -9.83
CA ASN A 133 -4.40 -27.44 -11.13
C ASN A 133 -5.75 -28.16 -11.08
N PHE A 134 -6.83 -27.39 -11.14
CA PHE A 134 -8.18 -27.91 -11.26
C PHE A 134 -8.68 -27.65 -12.68
N HIS A 135 -8.58 -28.65 -13.56
CA HIS A 135 -9.09 -28.57 -14.95
C HIS A 135 -8.64 -27.31 -15.73
N GLY A 136 -7.38 -26.86 -15.53
CA GLY A 136 -6.80 -25.67 -16.17
C GLY A 136 -6.84 -24.39 -15.33
N ILE A 137 -7.57 -24.37 -14.22
CA ILE A 137 -7.49 -23.30 -13.21
C ILE A 137 -6.27 -23.56 -12.33
N ARG A 138 -5.32 -22.63 -12.32
CA ARG A 138 -4.04 -22.76 -11.63
C ARG A 138 -4.02 -21.87 -10.40
N ILE A 139 -4.01 -22.48 -9.22
CA ILE A 139 -3.89 -21.77 -7.94
C ILE A 139 -2.53 -22.09 -7.33
N LEU A 140 -1.69 -21.06 -7.17
CA LEU A 140 -0.45 -21.22 -6.41
C LEU A 140 -0.76 -21.21 -4.91
N PRO A 141 -0.27 -22.17 -4.12
CA PRO A 141 -0.43 -22.13 -2.68
C PRO A 141 0.10 -20.84 -2.03
N MET A 142 1.16 -20.25 -2.60
CA MET A 142 1.69 -18.96 -2.16
C MET A 142 0.67 -17.81 -2.30
N ASP A 143 -0.14 -17.82 -3.35
CA ASP A 143 -1.17 -16.81 -3.57
C ASP A 143 -2.25 -16.89 -2.49
N VAL A 144 -2.55 -18.10 -2.02
CA VAL A 144 -3.47 -18.32 -0.88
C VAL A 144 -2.87 -17.75 0.40
N TYR A 145 -1.59 -17.99 0.68
CA TYR A 145 -0.92 -17.41 1.86
C TYR A 145 -0.88 -15.88 1.82
N ILE A 146 -0.58 -15.30 0.66
CA ILE A 146 -0.62 -13.85 0.44
C ILE A 146 -2.02 -13.32 0.70
N LEU A 147 -3.04 -13.95 0.11
CA LEU A 147 -4.42 -13.53 0.23
C LEU A 147 -4.89 -13.59 1.69
N LEU A 148 -4.64 -14.69 2.39
CA LEU A 148 -5.01 -14.85 3.80
C LEU A 148 -4.31 -13.82 4.70
N THR A 149 -3.01 -13.60 4.48
CA THR A 149 -2.22 -12.63 5.26
C THR A 149 -2.70 -11.21 5.00
N ALA A 150 -2.93 -10.84 3.73
CA ALA A 150 -3.41 -9.52 3.35
C ALA A 150 -4.82 -9.26 3.87
N ILE A 151 -5.75 -10.22 3.73
CA ILE A 151 -7.11 -10.11 4.27
C ILE A 151 -7.07 -9.99 5.80
N GLY A 152 -6.25 -10.79 6.48
CA GLY A 152 -6.07 -10.69 7.94
C GLY A 152 -5.56 -9.31 8.37
N ALA A 153 -4.53 -8.80 7.69
CA ALA A 153 -3.99 -7.47 7.96
C ALA A 153 -5.00 -6.35 7.66
N LEU A 154 -5.76 -6.46 6.56
CA LEU A 154 -6.85 -5.53 6.25
C LEU A 154 -7.93 -5.59 7.32
N ALA A 155 -8.37 -6.78 7.75
CA ALA A 155 -9.36 -6.93 8.80
C ALA A 155 -8.92 -6.24 10.10
N ILE A 156 -7.65 -6.43 10.50
CA ILE A 156 -7.06 -5.72 11.64
C ILE A 156 -7.09 -4.21 11.42
N ALA A 157 -6.70 -3.72 10.25
CA ALA A 157 -6.76 -2.30 9.91
C ALA A 157 -8.18 -1.75 10.02
N PHE A 158 -9.18 -2.45 9.48
CA PHE A 158 -10.59 -2.05 9.53
C PHE A 158 -11.14 -2.05 10.95
N VAL A 159 -10.79 -3.03 11.79
CA VAL A 159 -11.15 -3.04 13.21
C VAL A 159 -10.55 -1.84 13.92
N ILE A 160 -9.25 -1.55 13.70
CA ILE A 160 -8.59 -0.37 14.28
C ILE A 160 -9.31 0.91 13.84
N LEU A 161 -9.59 1.06 12.55
CA LEU A 161 -10.20 2.26 12.00
C LEU A 161 -11.66 2.43 12.44
N HIS A 162 -12.48 1.37 12.47
CA HIS A 162 -13.94 1.51 12.65
C HIS A 162 -14.40 1.22 14.08
N ALA A 163 -13.81 0.21 14.74
CA ALA A 163 -14.28 -0.26 16.05
C ALA A 163 -13.54 0.41 17.23
N THR A 164 -12.27 0.80 17.06
CA THR A 164 -11.46 1.27 18.20
C THR A 164 -11.60 2.78 18.51
N PRO A 165 -11.31 3.22 19.75
CA PRO A 165 -11.21 4.63 20.09
C PRO A 165 -10.16 5.39 19.27
N LEU A 166 -9.11 4.70 18.82
CA LEU A 166 -8.07 5.29 17.98
C LEU A 166 -8.66 5.75 16.64
N GLY A 167 -9.41 4.88 15.97
CA GLY A 167 -10.10 5.21 14.72
C GLY A 167 -11.11 6.35 14.86
N ARG A 168 -11.85 6.41 15.98
CA ARG A 168 -12.74 7.54 16.28
C ARG A 168 -11.98 8.86 16.43
N ARG A 169 -10.85 8.85 17.12
CA ARG A 169 -9.97 10.03 17.27
C ARG A 169 -9.35 10.45 15.94
N MET A 170 -8.97 9.49 15.08
CA MET A 170 -8.45 9.76 13.73
C MET A 170 -9.49 10.50 12.87
N ARG A 171 -10.75 10.02 12.86
CA ARG A 171 -11.84 10.71 12.16
C ARG A 171 -12.11 12.11 12.72
N ALA A 172 -12.16 12.25 14.05
CA ALA A 172 -12.36 13.55 14.69
C ALA A 172 -11.28 14.57 14.29
N VAL A 173 -10.00 14.14 14.26
CA VAL A 173 -8.88 15.00 13.82
C VAL A 173 -8.95 15.30 12.32
N ALA A 174 -9.41 14.37 11.48
CA ALA A 174 -9.57 14.59 10.04
C ALA A 174 -10.68 15.61 9.71
N ASP A 175 -11.77 15.58 10.50
CA ASP A 175 -12.92 16.45 10.35
C ASP A 175 -12.60 17.89 10.77
N ASN A 176 -12.15 18.07 12.02
CA ASN A 176 -11.75 19.38 12.55
C ASN A 176 -10.68 19.23 13.66
N PRO A 177 -9.39 19.51 13.37
CA PRO A 177 -8.30 19.40 14.34
C PRO A 177 -8.49 20.30 15.58
N ASP A 178 -9.04 21.50 15.43
CA ASP A 178 -9.19 22.47 16.51
C ASP A 178 -10.31 22.06 17.47
N LEU A 179 -11.45 21.61 16.94
CA LEU A 179 -12.55 21.08 17.75
C LEU A 179 -12.17 19.77 18.44
N ALA A 180 -11.39 18.92 17.76
CA ALA A 180 -10.84 17.71 18.37
C ALA A 180 -9.91 18.04 19.54
N ALA A 181 -9.07 19.07 19.40
CA ALA A 181 -8.18 19.54 20.46
C ALA A 181 -8.97 20.10 21.66
N ALA A 182 -10.03 20.88 21.41
CA ALA A 182 -10.94 21.38 22.46
C ALA A 182 -11.65 20.24 23.21
N SER A 183 -11.89 19.11 22.55
CA SER A 183 -12.47 17.89 23.14
C SER A 183 -11.43 17.00 23.87
N GLY A 184 -10.21 17.51 24.10
CA GLY A 184 -9.13 16.79 24.78
C GLY A 184 -8.38 15.76 23.92
N ILE A 185 -8.63 15.71 22.61
CA ILE A 185 -7.93 14.81 21.69
C ILE A 185 -6.57 15.42 21.33
N ARG A 186 -5.49 14.76 21.77
CA ARG A 186 -4.13 15.16 21.39
C ARG A 186 -3.82 14.75 19.96
N ALA A 187 -4.02 15.66 19.01
CA ALA A 187 -3.72 15.46 17.58
C ALA A 187 -2.32 14.88 17.34
N ARG A 188 -1.31 15.31 18.11
CA ARG A 188 0.06 14.77 18.03
C ARG A 188 0.13 13.25 18.24
N ARG A 189 -0.62 12.71 19.21
CA ARG A 189 -0.65 11.26 19.46
C ARG A 189 -1.37 10.53 18.33
N VAL A 190 -2.47 11.10 17.84
CA VAL A 190 -3.23 10.55 16.71
C VAL A 190 -2.35 10.44 15.47
N MET A 191 -1.57 11.48 15.18
CA MET A 191 -0.61 11.48 14.09
C MET A 191 0.47 10.41 14.28
N LEU A 192 1.07 10.28 15.48
CA LEU A 192 2.04 9.20 15.72
C LEU A 192 1.47 7.82 15.40
N TYR A 193 0.26 7.50 15.87
CA TYR A 193 -0.39 6.23 15.55
C TYR A 193 -0.69 6.08 14.05
N LEU A 194 -1.06 7.16 13.37
CA LEU A 194 -1.25 7.16 11.92
C LEU A 194 0.03 6.76 11.18
N TRP A 195 1.18 7.35 11.54
CA TRP A 195 2.46 7.04 10.90
C TRP A 195 2.97 5.64 11.25
N VAL A 196 2.72 5.14 12.48
CA VAL A 196 2.98 3.74 12.84
C VAL A 196 2.18 2.79 11.94
N LEU A 197 0.86 2.98 11.85
CA LEU A 197 0.00 2.11 11.03
C LEU A 197 0.35 2.22 9.55
N SER A 198 0.58 3.43 9.05
CA SER A 198 0.98 3.67 7.66
C SER A 198 2.25 2.91 7.34
N GLY A 199 3.33 3.10 8.12
CA GLY A 199 4.59 2.40 7.89
C GLY A 199 4.42 0.88 7.97
N PHE A 200 3.74 0.39 9.01
CA PHE A 200 3.50 -1.04 9.22
C PHE A 200 2.81 -1.71 8.02
N PHE A 201 1.71 -1.13 7.51
CA PHE A 201 1.00 -1.69 6.35
C PHE A 201 1.78 -1.57 5.05
N CYS A 202 2.61 -0.53 4.88
CA CYS A 202 3.54 -0.46 3.75
C CYS A 202 4.57 -1.59 3.82
N GLY A 203 5.15 -1.82 5.00
CA GLY A 203 6.13 -2.89 5.20
C GLY A 203 5.54 -4.28 4.93
N LEU A 204 4.34 -4.54 5.43
CA LEU A 204 3.61 -5.77 5.15
C LEU A 204 3.34 -5.95 3.64
N GLY A 205 2.87 -4.91 2.96
CA GLY A 205 2.68 -4.94 1.51
C GLY A 205 3.97 -5.24 0.76
N GLY A 206 5.09 -4.68 1.22
CA GLY A 206 6.43 -4.93 0.69
C GLY A 206 6.86 -6.37 0.81
N VAL A 207 6.66 -6.99 1.98
CA VAL A 207 6.96 -8.42 2.17
C VAL A 207 6.12 -9.27 1.24
N LEU A 208 4.81 -9.05 1.21
CA LEU A 208 3.92 -9.84 0.37
C LEU A 208 4.26 -9.68 -1.12
N LEU A 209 4.69 -8.49 -1.53
CA LEU A 209 5.15 -8.25 -2.90
C LEU A 209 6.47 -8.95 -3.21
N ALA A 210 7.42 -8.96 -2.27
CA ALA A 210 8.70 -9.67 -2.39
C ALA A 210 8.54 -11.19 -2.54
N ILE A 211 7.39 -11.76 -2.14
CA ILE A 211 7.04 -13.16 -2.41
C ILE A 211 6.74 -13.40 -3.90
N LYS A 212 6.15 -12.41 -4.58
CA LYS A 212 5.70 -12.53 -5.99
C LYS A 212 6.66 -11.93 -7.00
N ALA A 213 7.47 -10.96 -6.57
CA ALA A 213 8.30 -10.15 -7.45
C ALA A 213 9.73 -10.06 -6.92
N VAL A 214 10.66 -9.87 -7.84
CA VAL A 214 12.06 -9.58 -7.54
C VAL A 214 12.14 -8.24 -6.82
N VAL A 215 12.90 -8.21 -5.74
CA VAL A 215 13.15 -7.01 -4.93
C VAL A 215 14.32 -6.23 -5.54
N MET A 216 14.04 -5.00 -5.95
CA MET A 216 14.99 -4.02 -6.47
C MET A 216 14.71 -2.64 -5.86
N PRO A 217 15.68 -1.70 -5.80
CA PRO A 217 15.51 -0.45 -5.05
C PRO A 217 14.38 0.45 -5.58
N GLU A 218 14.04 0.33 -6.86
CA GLU A 218 13.03 1.15 -7.52
C GLU A 218 11.61 0.53 -7.44
N LEU A 219 11.46 -0.68 -6.90
CA LEU A 219 10.22 -1.46 -6.92
C LEU A 219 9.00 -0.67 -6.40
N GLY A 220 9.14 0.00 -5.26
CA GLY A 220 8.05 0.79 -4.69
C GLY A 220 7.80 2.11 -5.40
N PHE A 221 8.83 2.67 -6.05
CA PHE A 221 8.70 3.90 -6.84
C PHE A 221 7.92 3.63 -8.13
N GLU A 222 8.18 2.51 -8.80
CA GLU A 222 7.43 2.09 -10.00
C GLU A 222 5.95 1.85 -9.70
N LEU A 223 5.65 1.31 -8.52
CA LEU A 223 4.28 1.05 -8.08
C LEU A 223 3.59 2.25 -7.45
N LEU A 224 4.30 3.34 -7.17
CA LEU A 224 3.75 4.53 -6.52
C LEU A 224 2.60 5.15 -7.33
N MET A 225 2.84 5.38 -8.63
CA MET A 225 1.84 5.93 -9.54
C MET A 225 0.60 5.01 -9.66
N PRO A 226 0.73 3.71 -9.94
CA PRO A 226 -0.36 2.75 -9.88
C PRO A 226 -1.15 2.75 -8.56
N MET A 227 -0.46 2.82 -7.42
CA MET A 227 -1.10 2.85 -6.10
C MET A 227 -1.91 4.13 -5.90
N PHE A 228 -1.38 5.30 -6.27
CA PHE A 228 -2.14 6.56 -6.24
C PHE A 228 -3.34 6.53 -7.17
N ALA A 229 -3.19 5.97 -8.37
CA ALA A 229 -4.28 5.78 -9.30
C ALA A 229 -5.41 4.93 -8.69
N ALA A 230 -5.07 3.83 -8.01
CA ALA A 230 -6.04 2.99 -7.30
C ALA A 230 -6.71 3.72 -6.11
N VAL A 231 -5.98 4.58 -5.37
CA VAL A 231 -6.57 5.43 -4.32
C VAL A 231 -7.59 6.40 -4.92
N VAL A 232 -7.25 7.06 -6.03
CA VAL A 232 -8.16 7.99 -6.72
C VAL A 232 -9.37 7.25 -7.27
N LEU A 233 -9.17 6.06 -7.85
CA LEU A 233 -10.23 5.17 -8.33
C LEU A 233 -11.22 4.83 -7.22
N GLY A 234 -10.69 4.47 -6.04
CA GLY A 234 -11.46 4.15 -4.86
C GLY A 234 -12.20 5.33 -4.23
N GLY A 235 -11.67 6.53 -4.38
CA GLY A 235 -12.11 7.75 -3.69
C GLY A 235 -11.14 8.12 -2.57
N VAL A 236 -10.52 9.29 -2.71
CA VAL A 236 -9.45 9.76 -1.82
C VAL A 236 -9.93 9.86 -0.37
N GLY A 237 -9.18 9.26 0.55
CA GLY A 237 -9.47 9.31 1.99
C GLY A 237 -10.56 8.33 2.47
N ASN A 238 -11.10 7.46 1.59
CA ASN A 238 -12.04 6.42 1.98
C ASN A 238 -11.36 5.04 2.06
N PRO A 239 -11.17 4.45 3.27
CA PRO A 239 -10.54 3.13 3.43
C PRO A 239 -11.22 1.98 2.67
N ILE A 240 -12.56 1.97 2.60
CA ILE A 240 -13.31 0.95 1.86
C ILE A 240 -13.07 1.13 0.36
N GLY A 241 -13.16 2.38 -0.10
CA GLY A 241 -12.90 2.74 -1.48
C GLY A 241 -11.50 2.36 -1.92
N ALA A 242 -10.48 2.56 -1.08
CA ALA A 242 -9.11 2.17 -1.34
C ALA A 242 -8.95 0.67 -1.65
N VAL A 243 -9.58 -0.20 -0.85
CA VAL A 243 -9.54 -1.66 -1.07
C VAL A 243 -10.25 -2.02 -2.37
N VAL A 244 -11.48 -1.57 -2.57
CA VAL A 244 -12.23 -1.86 -3.80
C VAL A 244 -11.51 -1.31 -5.03
N GLY A 245 -10.93 -0.13 -4.91
CA GLY A 245 -10.17 0.51 -5.98
C GLY A 245 -8.92 -0.29 -6.34
N SER A 246 -8.18 -0.79 -5.35
CA SER A 246 -7.04 -1.67 -5.58
C SER A 246 -7.41 -3.01 -6.20
N LEU A 247 -8.57 -3.59 -5.85
CA LEU A 247 -9.07 -4.84 -6.45
C LEU A 247 -9.42 -4.63 -7.92
N ILE A 248 -10.17 -3.57 -8.24
CA ILE A 248 -10.51 -3.23 -9.63
C ILE A 248 -9.24 -2.97 -10.43
N PHE A 249 -8.31 -2.21 -9.85
CA PHE A 249 -7.03 -1.90 -10.50
C PHE A 249 -6.22 -3.18 -10.78
N GLY A 250 -6.07 -4.06 -9.78
CA GLY A 250 -5.33 -5.32 -9.91
C GLY A 250 -5.96 -6.30 -10.90
N ILE A 251 -7.29 -6.47 -10.86
CA ILE A 251 -8.02 -7.28 -11.84
C ILE A 251 -7.85 -6.70 -13.26
N SER A 252 -7.94 -5.38 -13.40
CA SER A 252 -7.76 -4.71 -14.70
C SER A 252 -6.37 -4.95 -15.27
N GLN A 253 -5.31 -4.88 -14.45
CA GLN A 253 -3.94 -5.16 -14.89
C GLN A 253 -3.76 -6.62 -15.35
N GLU A 254 -4.19 -7.58 -14.54
CA GLU A 254 -3.97 -8.98 -14.86
C GLU A 254 -4.82 -9.45 -16.06
N VAL A 255 -6.05 -8.95 -16.19
CA VAL A 255 -6.88 -9.22 -17.38
C VAL A 255 -6.30 -8.53 -18.62
N ALA A 256 -5.85 -7.28 -18.51
CA ALA A 256 -5.25 -6.55 -19.64
C ALA A 256 -4.00 -7.26 -20.18
N THR A 257 -3.24 -7.94 -19.32
CA THR A 257 -2.04 -8.69 -19.71
C THR A 257 -2.34 -9.75 -20.78
N LEU A 258 -3.56 -10.32 -20.80
CA LEU A 258 -3.97 -11.29 -21.80
C LEU A 258 -4.17 -10.69 -23.21
N TYR A 259 -4.55 -9.41 -23.28
CA TYR A 259 -4.94 -8.76 -24.55
C TYR A 259 -3.86 -7.83 -25.11
N VAL A 260 -3.16 -7.10 -24.24
CA VAL A 260 -2.16 -6.10 -24.64
C VAL A 260 -0.73 -6.45 -24.18
N GLY A 261 -0.57 -7.57 -23.48
CA GLY A 261 0.72 -8.01 -22.95
C GLY A 261 1.18 -7.28 -21.68
N PRO A 262 2.25 -7.78 -21.02
CA PRO A 262 2.68 -7.29 -19.70
C PRO A 262 3.13 -5.82 -19.70
N SER A 263 3.73 -5.35 -20.80
CA SER A 263 4.28 -3.99 -20.89
C SER A 263 3.21 -2.90 -20.86
N TYR A 264 2.00 -3.19 -21.35
CA TYR A 264 0.91 -2.23 -21.45
C TYR A 264 -0.16 -2.39 -20.37
N LYS A 265 0.00 -3.37 -19.45
CA LYS A 265 -1.01 -3.66 -18.42
C LYS A 265 -1.29 -2.48 -17.48
N ILE A 266 -0.25 -1.69 -17.18
CA ILE A 266 -0.38 -0.48 -16.34
C ILE A 266 -1.23 0.57 -17.07
N VAL A 267 -0.95 0.83 -18.35
CA VAL A 267 -1.69 1.81 -19.16
C VAL A 267 -3.19 1.47 -19.19
N MET A 268 -3.53 0.19 -19.37
CA MET A 268 -4.93 -0.25 -19.36
C MET A 268 -5.63 -0.02 -18.00
N ALA A 269 -4.95 -0.24 -16.88
CA ALA A 269 -5.52 0.06 -15.57
C ALA A 269 -5.74 1.57 -15.35
N PHE A 270 -4.87 2.43 -15.90
CA PHE A 270 -5.07 3.88 -15.91
C PHE A 270 -6.23 4.30 -16.83
N LEU A 271 -6.47 3.60 -17.94
CA LEU A 271 -7.65 3.84 -18.79
C LEU A 271 -8.94 3.50 -18.05
N VAL A 272 -8.97 2.41 -17.28
CA VAL A 272 -10.12 2.08 -16.41
C VAL A 272 -10.38 3.20 -15.38
N LEU A 273 -9.32 3.74 -14.77
CA LEU A 273 -9.44 4.92 -13.92
C LEU A 273 -10.03 6.12 -14.67
N LEU A 274 -9.51 6.43 -15.87
CA LEU A 274 -9.96 7.58 -16.66
C LEU A 274 -11.45 7.48 -17.01
N VAL A 275 -11.87 6.31 -17.51
CA VAL A 275 -13.27 6.02 -17.84
C VAL A 275 -14.14 6.18 -16.59
N LEU A 276 -13.71 5.63 -15.45
CA LEU A 276 -14.44 5.74 -14.21
C LEU A 276 -14.57 7.19 -13.74
N LEU A 277 -13.52 8.00 -13.82
CA LEU A 277 -13.58 9.40 -13.43
C LEU A 277 -14.45 10.24 -14.36
N LEU A 278 -14.56 9.88 -15.63
CA LEU A 278 -15.47 10.54 -16.58
C LEU A 278 -16.93 10.38 -16.16
N PHE A 279 -17.30 9.23 -15.59
CA PHE A 279 -18.67 8.97 -15.09
C PHE A 279 -18.85 9.31 -13.60
N ARG A 280 -17.78 9.24 -12.80
CA ARG A 280 -17.75 9.38 -11.34
C ARG A 280 -16.50 10.17 -10.92
N PRO A 281 -16.48 11.52 -11.06
CA PRO A 281 -15.28 12.34 -10.83
C PRO A 281 -14.78 12.32 -9.37
N GLN A 282 -15.60 11.84 -8.43
CA GLN A 282 -15.24 11.71 -7.02
C GLN A 282 -14.58 10.35 -6.70
N GLY A 283 -14.46 9.44 -7.68
CA GLY A 283 -14.13 8.04 -7.45
C GLY A 283 -15.36 7.22 -7.01
N LEU A 284 -15.16 5.94 -6.74
CA LEU A 284 -16.25 5.00 -6.42
C LEU A 284 -16.99 5.34 -5.12
N PHE A 285 -16.23 5.72 -4.09
CA PHE A 285 -16.76 6.00 -2.74
C PHE A 285 -16.39 7.41 -2.25
N GLY A 286 -16.05 8.32 -3.16
CA GLY A 286 -15.88 9.74 -2.82
C GLY A 286 -17.21 10.37 -2.40
N ARG A 287 -17.15 11.28 -1.44
CA ARG A 287 -18.33 12.06 -1.04
C ARG A 287 -18.48 13.27 -1.95
N PRO A 288 -19.70 13.65 -2.33
CA PRO A 288 -19.92 14.90 -3.02
C PRO A 288 -19.45 16.06 -2.17
N MET A 289 -18.59 16.91 -2.74
CA MET A 289 -18.38 18.26 -2.20
C MET A 289 -19.73 18.96 -2.29
N LEU A 290 -20.48 18.92 -1.18
CA LEU A 290 -21.53 19.90 -0.94
C LEU A 290 -20.82 21.25 -0.97
N ALA A 291 -21.04 22.01 -2.05
CA ALA A 291 -20.59 23.38 -2.16
C ALA A 291 -21.03 24.12 -0.88
N ARG A 292 -20.06 24.56 -0.09
CA ARG A 292 -20.24 25.53 0.98
C ARG A 292 -19.68 26.85 0.50
#